data_AF-A0A1B2HIT6-F1
#
_entry.id   AF-A0A1B2HIT6-F1
#
_cell.length_a   1.000
_cell.length_b   1.000
_cell.length_c   1.000
_cell.angle_alpha   90.00
_cell.angle_beta   90.00
_cell.angle_gamma   90.00
#
_symmetry.space_group_name_H-M   'P 1'
#
loop_
_entity.id
_entity.type
_entity.pdbx_description
1 polymer ?
#
loop_
_entity_poly.entity_id
_entity_poly.type
_entity_poly.pdbx_seq_one_letter_code
_entity_poly.pdbx_strand_id
1 'polypeptide(L)'
;MSASEVLAQFRAEVGNAVTRARRAAGEVGARNAELRERTAHLARQARERRTEPTAAATPGDVREAAVGFRTERGLPVEQTPEAAELTAPASQPAPERVVPATLGSTAVAGPSGQLPRVGDDDEDFSQSRILY
;
A
#
# COMPACT_ATOMS: atom_id res chain seq x y z
N MET A 1 -26.39 46.30 4.20
CA MET A 1 -25.72 45.42 5.17
C MET A 1 -24.57 46.17 5.79
N SER A 2 -24.44 46.10 7.11
CA SER A 2 -23.31 46.66 7.82
C SER A 2 -22.10 45.70 7.78
N ALA A 3 -20.89 46.21 8.03
CA ALA A 3 -19.69 45.39 8.07
C ALA A 3 -19.75 44.30 9.16
N SER A 4 -20.48 44.54 10.25
CA SER A 4 -20.67 43.56 11.33
C SER A 4 -21.59 42.42 10.92
N GLU A 5 -22.63 42.69 10.13
CA GLU A 5 -23.52 41.65 9.58
C GLU A 5 -22.76 40.71 8.62
N VAL A 6 -21.94 41.28 7.74
CA VAL A 6 -21.10 40.50 6.80
C VAL A 6 -20.12 39.62 7.57
N LEU A 7 -19.48 40.15 8.61
CA LEU A 7 -18.56 39.38 9.46
C LEU A 7 -19.26 38.26 10.23
N ALA A 8 -20.48 38.51 10.73
CA ALA A 8 -21.27 37.50 11.43
C ALA A 8 -21.67 36.36 10.49
N GLN A 9 -22.11 36.69 9.27
CA GLN A 9 -22.46 35.72 8.24
C GLN A 9 -21.25 34.86 7.85
N PHE A 10 -20.09 35.50 7.60
CA PHE A 10 -18.86 34.78 7.28
C PHE A 10 -18.46 33.78 8.38
N ARG A 11 -18.52 34.19 9.66
CA ARG A 11 -18.21 33.30 10.78
C ARG A 11 -19.17 32.11 10.86
N ALA A 12 -20.45 32.34 10.61
CA ALA A 12 -21.44 31.27 10.57
C ALA A 12 -21.17 30.28 9.43
N GLU A 13 -20.84 30.78 8.23
CA GLU A 13 -20.50 29.94 7.07
C GLU A 13 -19.24 29.10 7.31
N VAL A 14 -18.17 29.71 7.85
CA VAL A 14 -16.95 28.99 8.22
C VAL A 14 -17.24 27.93 9.28
N GLY A 15 -18.02 28.25 10.31
CA GLY A 15 -18.43 27.30 11.33
C GLY A 15 -19.16 26.10 10.72
N ASN A 16 -20.13 26.35 9.85
CA ASN A 16 -20.87 25.31 9.14
C ASN A 16 -19.98 24.45 8.24
N ALA A 17 -19.04 25.08 7.52
CA ALA A 17 -18.09 24.38 6.66
C ALA A 17 -17.18 23.46 7.47
N VAL A 18 -16.65 23.93 8.61
CA VAL A 18 -15.81 23.13 9.51
C VAL A 18 -16.58 21.95 10.08
N THR A 19 -17.81 22.14 10.55
CA THR A 19 -18.65 21.04 11.04
C THR A 19 -18.89 19.98 9.97
N ARG A 20 -19.16 20.40 8.72
CA ARG A 20 -19.33 19.49 7.58
C ARG A 20 -18.05 18.73 7.27
N ALA A 21 -16.91 19.42 7.21
CA ALA A 21 -15.62 18.82 6.93
C ALA A 21 -15.25 17.78 8.00
N ARG A 22 -15.50 18.09 9.28
CA ARG A 22 -15.22 17.18 10.39
C ARG A 22 -16.06 15.91 10.33
N ARG A 23 -17.34 16.03 9.96
CA ARG A 23 -18.22 14.87 9.72
C ARG A 23 -17.71 14.02 8.56
N ALA A 24 -17.43 14.64 7.42
CA ALA A 24 -16.92 13.94 6.24
C ALA A 24 -15.60 13.21 6.52
N ALA A 25 -14.67 13.86 7.24
CA ALA A 25 -13.42 13.25 7.67
C ALA A 25 -13.65 12.03 8.57
N GLY A 26 -14.60 12.11 9.51
CA GLY A 26 -14.99 10.97 10.34
C GLY A 26 -15.54 9.80 9.54
N GLU A 27 -16.43 10.05 8.57
CA GLU A 27 -17.01 9.02 7.71
C GLU A 27 -15.95 8.34 6.82
N VAL A 28 -15.05 9.12 6.21
CA VAL A 28 -13.93 8.59 5.42
C VAL A 28 -12.97 7.80 6.30
N GLY A 29 -12.68 8.29 7.51
CA GLY A 29 -11.86 7.59 8.49
C GLY A 29 -12.42 6.22 8.86
N ALA A 30 -13.74 6.13 9.10
CA ALA A 30 -14.41 4.87 9.37
C ALA A 30 -14.32 3.88 8.19
N ARG A 31 -14.58 4.34 6.97
CA ARG A 31 -14.44 3.52 5.75
C ARG A 31 -13.02 3.01 5.54
N ASN A 32 -12.02 3.86 5.81
CA ASN A 32 -10.61 3.48 5.72
C ASN A 32 -10.22 2.45 6.78
N ALA A 33 -10.73 2.58 8.01
CA ALA A 33 -10.52 1.59 9.05
C ALA A 33 -11.08 0.21 8.64
N GLU A 34 -12.32 0.18 8.16
CA GLU A 34 -12.96 -1.03 7.67
C GLU A 34 -12.19 -1.67 6.48
N LEU A 35 -11.72 -0.85 5.54
CA LEU A 35 -10.90 -1.34 4.43
C LEU A 35 -9.59 -1.96 4.93
N ARG A 36 -8.92 -1.32 5.90
CA ARG A 36 -7.67 -1.85 6.48
C ARG A 36 -7.91 -3.17 7.19
N GLU A 37 -8.99 -3.29 7.96
CA GLU A 37 -9.36 -4.54 8.63
C GLU A 37 -9.65 -5.66 7.62
N ARG A 38 -10.45 -5.39 6.58
CA ARG A 38 -10.73 -6.35 5.50
C ARG A 38 -9.45 -6.78 4.77
N THR A 39 -8.58 -5.82 4.46
CA THR A 39 -7.31 -6.10 3.79
C THR A 39 -6.39 -6.94 4.67
N ALA A 40 -6.29 -6.61 5.97
CA ALA A 40 -5.49 -7.39 6.91
C ALA A 40 -6.02 -8.82 7.06
N HIS A 41 -7.35 -8.99 7.09
CA HIS A 41 -8.00 -10.28 7.12
C HIS A 41 -7.68 -11.11 5.87
N LEU A 42 -7.85 -10.54 4.68
CA LEU A 42 -7.53 -11.20 3.41
C LEU A 42 -6.04 -11.57 3.32
N ALA A 43 -5.15 -10.67 3.75
CA ALA A 43 -3.71 -10.94 3.77
C ALA A 43 -3.37 -12.11 4.72
N ARG A 44 -4.05 -12.23 5.86
CA ARG A 44 -3.90 -13.39 6.76
C ARG A 44 -4.40 -14.68 6.10
N GLN A 45 -5.57 -14.66 5.47
CA GLN A 45 -6.09 -15.82 4.75
C GLN A 45 -5.15 -16.28 3.62
N ALA A 46 -4.58 -15.32 2.87
CA ALA A 46 -3.63 -15.62 1.80
C ALA A 46 -2.35 -16.26 2.35
N ARG A 47 -1.78 -15.73 3.44
CA ARG A 47 -0.62 -16.33 4.13
C ARG A 47 -0.90 -17.74 4.62
N GLU A 48 -2.10 -17.99 5.09
CA GLU A 48 -2.54 -19.31 5.55
C GLU A 48 -3.00 -20.24 4.42
N ARG A 49 -2.92 -19.78 3.15
CA ARG A 49 -3.42 -20.48 1.95
C ARG A 49 -4.88 -20.94 2.07
N ARG A 50 -5.71 -20.14 2.76
CA ARG A 50 -7.15 -20.38 2.94
C ARG A 50 -8.01 -19.61 1.94
N THR A 51 -7.41 -18.96 0.96
CA THR A 51 -8.13 -18.25 -0.10
C THR A 51 -8.40 -19.21 -1.25
N GLU A 52 -9.69 -19.44 -1.55
CA GLU A 52 -10.05 -20.22 -2.73
C GLU A 52 -9.93 -19.37 -4.00
N PRO A 53 -9.31 -19.91 -5.08
CA PRO A 53 -9.33 -19.27 -6.38
C PRO A 53 -10.78 -19.07 -6.84
N THR A 54 -11.14 -17.84 -7.22
CA THR A 54 -12.50 -17.54 -7.69
C THR A 54 -12.73 -17.99 -9.14
N ALA A 55 -11.64 -18.23 -9.88
CA ALA A 55 -11.66 -18.72 -11.25
C ALA A 55 -11.04 -20.11 -11.34
N ALA A 56 -11.53 -20.92 -12.28
CA ALA A 56 -10.94 -22.21 -12.58
C ALA A 56 -9.49 -22.04 -13.07
N ALA A 57 -8.63 -22.98 -12.68
CA ALA A 57 -7.26 -23.02 -13.18
C ALA A 57 -7.24 -23.18 -14.70
N THR A 58 -6.30 -22.51 -15.36
CA THR A 58 -6.05 -22.69 -16.79
C THR A 58 -5.74 -24.17 -17.07
N PRO A 59 -6.41 -24.80 -18.05
CA PRO A 59 -6.09 -26.17 -18.45
C PRO A 59 -4.60 -26.36 -18.80
N GLY A 60 -4.05 -27.51 -18.42
CA GLY A 60 -2.62 -27.79 -18.54
C GLY A 60 -2.13 -27.78 -20.00
N ASP A 61 -2.93 -28.30 -20.92
CA ASP A 61 -2.68 -28.31 -22.36
C ASP A 61 -2.58 -26.90 -22.96
N VAL A 62 -3.47 -25.99 -22.56
CA VAL A 62 -3.43 -24.59 -23.00
C VAL A 62 -2.15 -23.90 -22.50
N ARG A 63 -1.73 -24.21 -21.28
CA ARG A 63 -0.52 -23.66 -20.68
C ARG A 63 0.73 -24.22 -21.36
N GLU A 64 0.79 -25.51 -21.64
CA GLU A 64 1.87 -26.15 -22.40
C GLU A 64 1.99 -25.55 -23.80
N ALA A 65 0.87 -25.38 -24.51
CA ALA A 65 0.84 -24.73 -25.82
C ALA A 65 1.38 -23.30 -25.76
N ALA A 66 1.01 -22.53 -24.74
CA ALA A 66 1.52 -21.18 -24.53
C ALA A 66 3.03 -21.15 -24.24
N VAL A 67 3.55 -22.10 -23.45
CA VAL A 67 4.98 -22.25 -23.17
C VAL A 67 5.75 -22.58 -24.46
N GLY A 68 5.25 -23.53 -25.25
CA GLY A 68 5.85 -23.89 -26.54
C GLY A 68 5.93 -22.69 -27.49
N PHE A 69 4.81 -21.99 -27.69
CA PHE A 69 4.75 -20.80 -28.53
C PHE A 69 5.76 -19.72 -28.09
N ARG A 70 5.88 -19.45 -26.79
CA ARG A 70 6.83 -18.46 -26.26
C ARG A 70 8.27 -18.88 -26.51
N THR A 71 8.58 -20.15 -26.24
CA THR A 71 9.92 -20.70 -26.42
C THR A 71 10.37 -20.62 -27.88
N GLU A 72 9.50 -21.02 -28.82
CA GLU A 72 9.78 -20.95 -30.27
C GLU A 72 10.00 -19.52 -30.78
N ARG A 73 9.36 -18.54 -30.14
CA ARG A 73 9.48 -17.12 -30.48
C ARG A 73 10.59 -16.40 -29.72
N GLY A 74 11.37 -17.12 -28.90
CA GLY A 74 12.38 -16.52 -28.03
C GLY A 74 11.80 -15.56 -26.98
N LEU A 75 10.53 -15.72 -26.63
CA LEU A 75 9.86 -14.93 -25.60
C LEU A 75 10.12 -15.54 -24.21
N PRO A 76 10.33 -14.73 -23.16
CA PRO A 76 10.59 -15.23 -21.81
C PRO A 76 9.43 -16.08 -21.29
N VAL A 77 9.68 -17.23 -20.67
CA VAL A 77 8.65 -18.01 -19.98
C VAL A 77 8.78 -17.78 -18.48
N GLU A 78 7.75 -17.22 -17.85
CA GLU A 78 7.73 -17.06 -16.39
C GLU A 78 7.44 -18.40 -15.72
N GLN A 79 8.31 -18.79 -14.78
CA GLN A 79 8.10 -19.96 -13.94
C GLN A 79 7.12 -19.58 -12.83
N THR A 80 5.84 -19.86 -13.08
CA THR A 80 4.77 -19.65 -12.11
C THR A 80 4.47 -20.96 -11.38
N PRO A 81 4.21 -20.93 -10.06
CA PRO A 81 3.84 -22.12 -9.32
C PRO A 81 2.58 -22.77 -9.89
N GLU A 82 2.49 -24.09 -9.74
CA GLU A 82 1.28 -24.82 -10.14
C GLU A 82 0.07 -24.38 -9.31
N ALA A 83 -1.13 -24.40 -9.89
CA ALA A 83 -2.35 -24.00 -9.17
C ALA A 83 -2.58 -24.86 -7.90
N ALA A 84 -2.18 -26.13 -7.95
CA ALA A 84 -2.21 -27.04 -6.82
C ALA A 84 -1.20 -26.66 -5.72
N GLU A 85 -0.03 -26.13 -6.08
CA GLU A 85 1.00 -25.70 -5.13
C GLU A 85 0.59 -24.44 -4.36
N LEU A 86 -0.17 -23.56 -5.02
CA LEU A 86 -0.70 -22.32 -4.42
C LEU A 86 -1.80 -22.59 -3.39
N THR A 87 -2.56 -23.66 -3.56
CA THR A 87 -3.71 -24.03 -2.70
C THR A 87 -3.38 -25.13 -1.69
N ALA A 88 -2.25 -25.83 -1.86
CA ALA A 88 -1.80 -26.84 -0.91
C ALA A 88 -1.54 -26.22 0.48
N PRO A 89 -2.03 -26.83 1.58
CA PRO A 89 -1.83 -26.31 2.93
C PRO A 89 -0.33 -26.17 3.23
N ALA A 90 0.06 -25.01 3.76
CA ALA A 90 1.46 -24.74 4.07
C ALA A 90 1.95 -25.69 5.19
N SER A 91 2.90 -26.57 4.86
CA SER A 91 3.78 -27.15 5.88
C SER A 91 4.55 -26.01 6.55
N GLN A 92 4.66 -26.07 7.88
CA GLN A 92 5.15 -25.02 8.78
C GLN A 92 6.18 -24.05 8.16
N PRO A 93 6.02 -22.72 8.32
CA PRO A 93 6.92 -21.76 7.72
C PRO A 93 8.32 -21.91 8.31
N ALA A 94 9.32 -22.12 7.44
CA ALA A 94 10.68 -21.72 7.77
C ALA A 94 10.67 -20.21 8.06
N PRO A 95 11.43 -19.71 9.05
CA PRO A 95 11.46 -18.29 9.34
C PRO A 95 11.96 -17.53 8.12
N GLU A 96 11.04 -16.86 7.42
CA GLU A 96 11.41 -15.91 6.37
C GLU A 96 12.25 -14.81 7.02
N ARG A 97 13.52 -14.72 6.62
CA ARG A 97 14.30 -13.51 6.86
C ARG A 97 13.58 -12.39 6.13
N VAL A 98 12.92 -11.52 6.89
CA VAL A 98 12.47 -10.22 6.41
C VAL A 98 13.73 -9.43 6.08
N VAL A 99 14.21 -9.57 4.84
CA VAL A 99 15.10 -8.57 4.26
C VAL A 99 14.19 -7.38 3.96
N PRO A 100 14.32 -6.24 4.67
CA PRO A 100 13.55 -5.06 4.33
C PRO A 100 13.88 -4.73 2.87
N ALA A 101 12.86 -4.66 2.02
CA ALA A 101 13.01 -4.18 0.66
C ALA A 101 13.44 -2.71 0.75
N THR A 102 14.74 -2.46 0.71
CA THR A 102 15.29 -1.12 0.58
C THR A 102 14.97 -0.69 -0.85
N LEU A 103 13.92 0.11 -1.01
CA LEU A 103 13.70 0.90 -2.23
C LEU A 103 14.99 1.70 -2.43
N GLY A 104 15.75 1.36 -3.48
CA GLY A 104 17.18 1.62 -3.70
C GLY A 104 17.67 3.06 -3.57
N SER A 105 17.54 3.63 -2.37
CA SER A 105 18.01 4.93 -1.97
C SER A 105 19.17 4.68 -1.03
N THR A 106 20.38 4.61 -1.56
CA THR A 106 21.58 4.59 -0.73
C THR A 106 21.69 5.94 -0.05
N ALA A 107 21.53 5.98 1.28
CA ALA A 107 21.82 7.17 2.05
C ALA A 107 23.30 7.53 1.82
N VAL A 108 23.55 8.67 1.18
CA VAL A 108 24.91 9.22 1.01
C VAL A 108 25.24 9.98 2.28
N ALA A 109 26.38 9.67 2.90
CA ALA A 109 26.84 10.38 4.09
C ALA A 109 26.95 11.88 3.80
N GLY A 110 26.46 12.71 4.72
CA GLY A 110 26.62 14.17 4.63
C GLY A 110 28.10 14.58 4.69
N PRO A 111 28.41 15.89 4.62
CA PRO A 111 29.79 16.41 4.58
C PRO A 111 30.65 16.02 5.81
N SER A 112 30.04 15.54 6.89
CA SER A 112 30.69 15.00 8.08
C SER A 112 30.98 13.49 8.03
N GLY A 113 30.66 12.80 6.94
CA GLY A 113 30.95 11.38 6.73
C GLY A 113 30.10 10.40 7.55
N GLN A 114 29.05 10.89 8.21
CA GLN A 114 28.18 10.07 9.06
C GLN A 114 26.88 9.73 8.33
N LEU A 115 26.53 8.43 8.32
CA LEU A 115 25.23 7.97 7.81
C LEU A 115 24.12 8.40 8.78
N PRO A 116 22.96 8.90 8.28
CA PRO A 116 21.83 9.23 9.14
C PRO A 116 21.36 8.01 9.92
N ARG A 117 21.05 8.16 11.21
CA ARG A 117 20.41 7.09 11.98
C ARG A 117 18.99 6.91 11.47
N VAL A 118 18.62 5.67 11.15
CA VAL A 118 17.26 5.30 10.75
C VAL A 118 16.35 5.50 11.97
N GLY A 119 15.72 6.67 12.09
CA GLY A 119 14.79 6.95 13.19
C GLY A 119 14.45 8.42 13.48
N ASP A 120 15.15 9.40 12.93
CA ASP A 120 14.93 10.83 13.27
C ASP A 120 14.19 11.63 12.17
N ASP A 121 13.68 11.00 11.11
CA ASP A 121 13.22 11.69 9.89
C ASP A 121 11.71 12.03 9.85
N ASP A 122 11.04 12.02 11.02
CA ASP A 122 9.58 12.22 11.11
C ASP A 122 9.18 13.59 11.69
N GLU A 123 10.13 14.45 12.10
CA GLU A 123 9.86 15.67 12.88
C GLU A 123 10.20 17.01 12.18
N ASP A 124 10.60 17.05 10.90
CA ASP A 124 11.05 18.33 10.28
C ASP A 124 10.36 18.70 8.95
N PHE A 125 9.03 18.70 8.93
CA PHE A 125 8.26 19.54 7.99
C PHE A 125 8.16 21.00 8.46
N SER A 126 9.19 21.56 9.10
CA SER A 126 9.23 22.99 9.35
C SER A 126 9.68 23.71 8.06
N GLN A 127 8.70 24.20 7.30
CA GLN A 127 8.87 25.06 6.11
C GLN A 127 9.47 26.45 6.44
N SER A 128 10.44 26.53 7.35
CA SER A 128 11.15 27.77 7.63
C SER A 128 12.54 27.69 7.03
N ARG A 129 12.71 28.40 5.90
CA ARG A 129 13.96 28.99 5.36
C ARG A 129 14.40 28.49 3.98
N ILE A 130 13.47 28.43 3.02
CA ILE A 130 13.81 28.70 1.60
C ILE A 130 13.66 30.21 1.40
N LEU A 131 14.64 30.99 1.85
CA LEU A 131 14.96 32.36 1.41
C LEU A 131 16.02 32.96 2.35
N TYR A 132 17.28 32.75 2.02
CA TYR A 132 18.24 33.84 1.80
C TYR A 132 19.45 33.32 1.02
#